data_AF-A0A1M6BYC2-F1
#
_entry.id   AF-A0A1M6BYC2-F1
#
_cell.length_a   1.000
_cell.length_b   1.000
_cell.length_c   1.000
_cell.angle_alpha   90.00
_cell.angle_beta   90.00
_cell.angle_gamma   90.00
#
_symmetry.space_group_name_H-M   'P 1'
#
loop_
_entity.id
_entity.type
_entity.pdbx_description
1 polymer ?
#
loop_
_entity_poly.entity_id
_entity_poly.type
_entity_poly.pdbx_seq_one_letter_code
_entity_poly.pdbx_strand_id
1 'polypeptide(L)' 'MSTIVTHKGILVKINTERKIVEHSKNNGISWVQKSIFKNYGDLISLIDLGNELLLETTKGTYISRNEGVSWVLKKSK' A
#
# COMPACT_ATOMS: atom_id res chain seq x y z
N MET A 1 4.53 -1.03 12.85
CA MET A 1 5.14 0.19 12.26
C MET A 1 4.32 0.56 11.05
N SER A 2 3.88 1.81 10.91
CA SER A 2 3.19 2.30 9.71
C SER A 2 4.16 3.02 8.79
N THR A 3 4.23 2.60 7.53
CA THR A 3 5.09 3.21 6.50
C THR A 3 4.26 4.14 5.61
N ILE A 4 4.83 5.28 5.22
CA ILE A 4 4.24 6.27 4.31
C ILE A 4 5.21 6.48 3.14
N VAL A 5 4.66 6.54 1.93
CA VAL A 5 5.40 6.90 0.71
C VAL A 5 4.66 7.99 -0.05
N THR A 6 5.37 8.76 -0.86
CA THR A 6 4.78 9.71 -1.81
C THR A 6 4.78 9.06 -3.19
N HIS A 7 3.61 8.96 -3.82
CA HIS A 7 3.46 8.38 -5.16
C HIS A 7 2.62 9.33 -6.01
N LYS A 8 3.16 9.83 -7.13
CA LYS A 8 2.44 10.73 -8.07
C LYS A 8 1.76 11.94 -7.39
N GLY A 9 2.40 12.51 -6.37
CA GLY A 9 1.89 13.69 -5.65
C GLY A 9 0.84 13.39 -4.58
N ILE A 10 0.52 12.13 -4.32
CA ILE A 10 -0.32 11.72 -3.18
C ILE A 10 0.52 10.98 -2.14
N LEU A 11 0.07 11.01 -0.88
CA LEU A 11 0.66 10.17 0.15
C LEU A 11 -0.08 8.85 0.22
N VAL A 12 0.65 7.75 0.34
CA VAL A 12 0.10 6.40 0.54
C VAL A 12 0.69 5.83 1.82
N LYS A 13 -0.15 5.31 2.70
CA LYS A 13 0.23 4.80 4.02
C LYS A 13 -0.31 3.39 4.23
N ILE A 14 0.49 2.54 4.87
CA ILE A 14 0.03 1.27 5.42
C ILE A 14 -0.21 1.38 6.91
N ASN A 15 -1.29 0.77 7.38
CA ASN A 15 -1.52 0.49 8.79
C ASN A 15 -1.46 -1.03 9.00
N THR A 16 -0.41 -1.49 9.68
CA THR A 16 -0.12 -2.91 9.87
C THR A 16 -1.09 -3.59 10.84
N GLU A 17 -1.58 -2.86 11.86
CA GLU A 17 -2.50 -3.38 12.87
C GLU A 17 -3.90 -3.63 12.27
N ARG A 18 -4.38 -2.65 11.51
CA ARG A 18 -5.70 -2.71 10.84
C ARG A 18 -5.65 -3.45 9.50
N LYS A 19 -4.44 -3.76 9.01
CA LYS A 19 -4.18 -4.36 7.69
C LYS A 19 -4.88 -3.58 6.57
N ILE A 20 -4.69 -2.26 6.56
CA ILE A 20 -5.28 -1.37 5.56
C ILE A 20 -4.22 -0.53 4.85
N VAL A 21 -4.54 -0.15 3.61
CA VAL A 21 -3.86 0.92 2.88
C VAL A 21 -4.78 2.12 2.83
N GLU A 22 -4.24 3.28 3.13
CA GLU A 22 -4.91 4.57 3.07
C GLU A 22 -4.12 5.52 2.17
N HIS A 23 -4.80 6.46 1.55
CA HIS A 23 -4.10 7.52 0.81
C HIS A 23 -4.60 8.92 1.21
N SER A 24 -3.79 9.93 0.96
CA SER A 24 -4.10 11.32 1.22
C SER A 24 -3.73 12.17 0.01
N LYS A 25 -4.67 13.02 -0.41
CA LYS A 25 -4.49 13.99 -1.51
C LYS A 25 -4.24 15.42 -1.01
N ASN A 26 -4.15 15.61 0.30
CA ASN A 26 -4.05 16.91 0.96
C ASN A 26 -2.91 16.91 1.98
N ASN A 27 -1.75 16.39 1.58
CA ASN A 27 -0.52 16.39 2.39
C ASN A 27 -0.70 15.79 3.81
N GLY A 28 -1.55 14.77 3.94
CA GLY A 28 -1.73 14.04 5.20
C GLY A 28 -2.77 14.63 6.15
N ILE A 29 -3.46 15.72 5.78
CA ILE A 29 -4.52 16.34 6.58
C ILE A 29 -5.70 15.37 6.77
N SER A 30 -6.10 14.66 5.71
CA SER A 30 -7.09 13.58 5.79
C SER A 30 -6.66 12.35 5.01
N TRP A 31 -7.14 11.19 5.46
CA TRP A 31 -6.80 9.88 4.92
C TRP A 31 -8.07 9.14 4.52
N VAL A 32 -8.04 8.53 3.33
CA VAL A 32 -9.13 7.70 2.83
C VAL A 32 -8.63 6.26 2.71
N GLN A 33 -9.32 5.36 3.39
CA GLN A 33 -9.05 3.92 3.27
C GLN A 33 -9.36 3.43 1.86
N LYS A 34 -8.41 2.73 1.24
CA LYS A 34 -8.51 2.25 -0.14
C LYS A 34 -8.52 0.74 -0.28
N SER A 35 -7.81 0.03 0.57
CA SER A 35 -7.73 -1.43 0.50
C SER A 35 -7.65 -2.02 1.89
N ILE A 36 -8.20 -3.24 2.04
CA ILE A 36 -8.18 -4.02 3.27
C ILE A 36 -7.57 -5.39 2.95
N PHE A 37 -6.55 -5.77 3.71
CA PHE A 37 -5.70 -6.95 3.51
C PHE A 37 -6.01 -8.08 4.49
N LYS A 38 -7.31 -8.37 4.73
CA LYS A 38 -7.73 -9.38 5.72
C LYS A 38 -7.12 -10.77 5.47
N ASN A 39 -7.07 -11.21 4.21
CA ASN A 39 -6.62 -12.57 3.84
C ASN A 39 -5.21 -12.64 3.25
N TYR A 40 -4.52 -11.50 3.15
CA TYR A 40 -3.30 -11.32 2.37
C TYR A 40 -2.02 -11.48 3.20
N GLY A 41 -2.13 -11.81 4.48
CA GLY A 41 -1.01 -11.80 5.43
C GLY A 41 -0.90 -10.47 6.17
N ASP A 42 0.11 -10.37 7.02
CA ASP A 42 0.43 -9.12 7.72
C ASP A 42 1.24 -8.22 6.80
N LEU A 43 0.92 -6.93 6.82
CA LEU A 43 1.64 -5.94 6.03
C LEU A 43 3.02 -5.70 6.67
N ILE A 44 4.08 -5.73 5.86
CA ILE A 44 5.46 -5.57 6.33
C ILE A 44 6.00 -4.22 5.89
N SER A 45 5.99 -3.96 4.58
CA SER A 45 6.62 -2.77 4.00
C SER A 45 5.83 -2.26 2.80
N LEU A 46 5.90 -0.95 2.57
CA LEU A 46 5.36 -0.28 1.39
C LEU A 46 6.50 0.49 0.72
N ILE A 47 6.70 0.25 -0.57
CA ILE A 47 7.79 0.81 -1.37
C ILE A 47 7.18 1.46 -2.62
N ASP A 48 7.65 2.67 -2.95
CA ASP A 48 7.33 3.30 -4.23
C ASP A 48 8.44 3.03 -5.24
N LEU A 49 8.08 2.47 -6.41
CA LEU A 49 8.98 2.25 -7.54
C LEU A 49 8.75 3.30 -8.65
N GLY A 50 8.03 4.38 -8.36
CA GLY A 50 7.71 5.48 -9.28
C GLY A 50 6.53 5.16 -10.20
N ASN A 51 6.59 4.03 -10.92
CA ASN A 51 5.49 3.59 -11.79
C ASN A 51 4.44 2.75 -11.07
N GLU A 52 4.87 2.01 -10.05
CA GLU A 52 4.02 1.10 -9.28
C GLU A 52 4.43 1.09 -7.80
N LEU A 53 3.47 0.78 -6.95
CA LEU A 53 3.67 0.56 -5.53
C LEU A 53 3.89 -0.92 -5.29
N LEU A 54 4.87 -1.24 -4.45
CA LEU A 54 5.17 -2.60 -4.03
C LEU A 54 4.86 -2.74 -2.53
N LEU A 55 4.09 -3.76 -2.19
CA LEU A 55 3.66 -4.05 -0.83
C LEU A 55 4.12 -5.45 -0.47
N GLU A 56 4.98 -5.55 0.52
CA GLU A 56 5.41 -6.84 1.06
C GLU A 56 4.48 -7.25 2.18
N THR A 57 4.01 -8.48 2.11
CA THR A 57 3.25 -9.11 3.18
C THR A 57 3.87 -10.45 3.54
N THR A 58 3.45 -11.01 4.68
CA THR A 58 3.89 -12.35 5.10
C THR A 58 3.44 -13.48 4.17
N LYS A 59 2.51 -13.23 3.22
CA LYS A 59 2.07 -14.22 2.23
C LYS A 59 2.58 -13.94 0.82
N GLY A 60 3.41 -12.92 0.64
CA GLY A 60 4.02 -12.59 -0.64
C GLY A 60 4.00 -11.11 -0.96
N THR A 61 4.50 -10.78 -2.15
CA THR A 61 4.62 -9.41 -2.62
C THR A 61 3.45 -9.06 -3.53
N TYR A 62 2.85 -7.89 -3.31
CA TYR A 62 1.75 -7.37 -4.11
C TYR A 62 2.17 -6.07 -4.79
N ILE A 63 1.61 -5.82 -5.97
CA ILE A 63 1.87 -4.63 -6.76
C ILE A 63 0.57 -3.87 -6.99
N SER A 64 0.63 -2.54 -6.90
CA SER A 64 -0.45 -1.64 -7.30
C SER A 64 0.03 -0.62 -8.33
N ARG A 65 -0.74 -0.44 -9.40
CA ARG A 65 -0.51 0.58 -10.43
C ARG A 65 -1.52 1.73 -10.38
N ASN A 66 -2.41 1.68 -9.40
CA ASN A 66 -3.51 2.62 -9.23
C ASN A 66 -3.54 3.16 -7.79
N GLU A 67 -2.41 3.69 -7.33
CA GLU A 67 -2.36 4.46 -6.08
C GLU A 67 -2.81 3.66 -4.83
N GLY A 68 -2.60 2.34 -4.83
CA GLY A 68 -2.98 1.47 -3.72
C GLY A 68 -4.47 1.15 -3.61
N VAL A 69 -5.26 1.46 -4.66
CA VAL A 69 -6.69 1.12 -4.73
C VAL A 69 -6.91 -0.37 -4.96
N SER A 70 -6.08 -1.01 -5.78
CA SER A 70 -6.11 -2.46 -5.99
C SER A 70 -4.72 -3.05 -6.09
N TRP A 71 -4.60 -4.33 -5.76
CA TRP A 71 -3.32 -5.01 -5.59
C TRP A 71 -3.36 -6.37 -6.27
N VAL A 72 -2.29 -6.69 -7.00
CA VAL A 72 -2.12 -7.98 -7.69
C VAL A 72 -0.92 -8.69 -7.11
N LEU A 73 -1.06 -9.99 -6.80
CA LEU A 73 0.05 -10.80 -6.34
C LEU A 73 1.14 -10.85 -7.42
N LYS A 74 2.35 -10.42 -7.07
CA LYS A 74 3.53 -10.54 -7.92
C LYS A 74 3.93 -12.00 -7.95
N LYS A 75 3.67 -12.68 -9.07
CA LYS A 75 4.21 -14.01 -9.32
C LYS A 75 5.62 -13.88 -9.86
N SER A 76 6.61 -14.50 -9.20
CA SER A 76 7.90 -14.77 -9.83
C SER A 76 7.70 -15.86 -10.88
N LYS A 77 8.25 -15.66 -12.08
CA LYS A 77 8.27 -16.66 -13.14
C LYS A 77 9.38 -17.69 -12.87
#